data_AF-A0A937HQU6-F1
#
_entry.id   AF-A0A937HQU6-F1
#
_cell.length_a   1.000
_cell.length_b   1.000
_cell.length_c   1.000
_cell.angle_alpha   90.00
_cell.angle_beta   90.00
_cell.angle_gamma   90.00
#
_symmetry.space_group_name_H-M   'P 1'
#
loop_
_entity.id
_entity.type
_entity.pdbx_description
1 polymer ?
#
loop_
_entity_poly.entity_id
_entity_poly.type
_entity_poly.pdbx_seq_one_letter_code
_entity_poly.pdbx_strand_id
1 'polypeptide(L)' 'IKPTSSILTPRQSIDRDNQNVDVVTKGRHDPCVGIRGVPVAEAMMSLVLADLLMRHKAQCSFDLS' A
#
# COMPACT_ATOMS: atom_id res chain seq x y z
N ILE A 1 -7.25 5.21 -4.78
CA ILE A 1 -7.24 3.82 -4.30
C ILE A 1 -7.77 2.93 -5.41
N LYS A 2 -7.00 1.93 -5.85
CA LYS A 2 -7.50 0.95 -6.83
C LYS A 2 -8.45 -0.04 -6.15
N PRO A 3 -9.45 -0.60 -6.86
CA PRO A 3 -10.26 -1.70 -6.33
C PRO A 3 -9.39 -2.93 -6.05
N THR A 4 -9.84 -3.79 -5.13
CA THR A 4 -9.13 -5.03 -4.77
C THR A 4 -8.90 -5.88 -6.02
N SER A 5 -7.67 -6.36 -6.22
CA SER A 5 -7.30 -7.15 -7.42
C SER A 5 -7.92 -8.54 -7.44
N SER A 6 -8.37 -9.02 -6.28
CA SER A 6 -9.01 -10.31 -6.09
C SER A 6 -10.52 -10.13 -6.10
N ILE A 7 -11.19 -10.74 -7.08
CA ILE A 7 -12.63 -10.63 -7.32
C ILE A 7 -13.13 -12.04 -7.62
N LEU A 8 -14.31 -12.38 -7.09
CA LEU A 8 -14.93 -13.70 -7.24
C LEU A 8 -15.21 -14.10 -8.70
N THR A 9 -15.33 -13.12 -9.59
CA THR A 9 -15.56 -13.32 -11.02
C THR A 9 -14.33 -13.93 -11.70
N PRO A 10 -14.49 -15.02 -12.48
CA PRO A 10 -13.40 -15.59 -13.27
C PRO A 10 -12.75 -14.55 -14.19
N ARG A 11 -11.42 -14.56 -14.26
CA ARG A 11 -10.65 -13.65 -15.11
C ARG A 11 -9.52 -14.40 -15.81
N GLN A 12 -9.38 -14.17 -17.11
CA GLN A 12 -8.27 -14.67 -17.89
C GLN A 12 -6.94 -14.04 -17.42
N SER A 13 -5.92 -14.87 -17.27
CA SER A 13 -4.56 -14.47 -16.89
C SER A 13 -3.54 -15.40 -17.55
N ILE A 14 -2.26 -15.15 -17.27
CA ILE A 14 -1.14 -15.99 -17.71
C ILE A 14 -0.45 -16.56 -16.48
N ASP A 15 -0.05 -17.82 -16.55
CA ASP A 15 0.78 -18.44 -15.52
C ASP A 15 2.27 -18.11 -15.71
N ARG A 16 3.12 -18.69 -14.85
CA ARG A 16 4.58 -18.45 -14.90
C ARG A 16 5.25 -19.06 -16.13
N ASP A 17 4.61 -20.05 -16.74
CA ASP A 17 5.04 -20.73 -17.95
C ASP A 17 4.42 -20.11 -19.23
N ASN A 18 3.77 -18.94 -19.06
CA ASN A 18 3.16 -18.12 -20.10
C ASN A 18 1.96 -18.77 -20.80
N GLN A 19 1.29 -19.71 -20.13
CA GLN A 19 0.09 -20.37 -20.62
C GLN A 19 -1.16 -19.61 -20.14
N ASN A 20 -2.21 -19.59 -20.97
CA ASN A 20 -3.49 -18.96 -20.61
C ASN A 20 -4.21 -19.78 -19.53
N VAL A 21 -4.60 -19.11 -18.46
CA VAL A 21 -5.30 -19.70 -17.31
C VAL A 21 -6.48 -18.82 -16.87
N ASP A 22 -7.60 -19.46 -16.52
CA ASP A 22 -8.70 -18.77 -15.85
C ASP A 22 -8.46 -18.73 -14.34
N VAL A 23 -8.27 -17.53 -13.82
CA VAL A 23 -8.06 -17.30 -12.38
C VAL A 23 -9.40 -17.03 -11.72
N VAL A 24 -9.80 -17.91 -10.81
CA VAL A 24 -10.96 -17.73 -9.94
C VAL A 24 -10.49 -17.66 -8.50
N THR A 25 -10.67 -16.50 -7.88
CA THR A 25 -10.31 -16.31 -6.48
C THR A 25 -11.48 -16.70 -5.58
N LYS A 26 -11.38 -17.87 -4.92
CA LYS A 26 -12.36 -18.36 -3.95
C LYS A 26 -11.97 -17.87 -2.55
N GLY A 27 -12.94 -17.43 -1.74
CA GLY A 27 -12.73 -17.02 -0.35
C GLY A 27 -13.09 -15.56 -0.04
N ARG A 28 -13.10 -15.21 1.25
CA ARG A 28 -13.49 -13.87 1.75
C ARG A 28 -12.38 -12.86 1.46
N HIS A 29 -12.62 -11.99 0.49
CA HIS A 29 -11.74 -10.89 0.14
C HIS A 29 -12.35 -9.56 0.57
N ASP A 30 -11.50 -8.58 0.84
CA ASP A 30 -11.98 -7.23 1.16
C ASP A 30 -12.69 -6.63 -0.06
N PRO A 31 -13.99 -6.29 0.04
CA PRO A 31 -14.71 -5.62 -1.04
C PRO A 31 -14.19 -4.19 -1.25
N CYS A 32 -13.54 -3.60 -0.25
CA CYS A 32 -12.89 -2.30 -0.32
C CYS A 32 -11.62 -2.27 0.54
N VAL A 33 -10.45 -2.32 -0.10
CA VAL A 33 -9.15 -2.08 0.55
C VAL A 33 -8.99 -0.63 1.01
N GLY A 34 -9.81 0.29 0.50
CA GLY A 34 -9.70 1.71 0.80
C GLY A 34 -9.96 2.07 2.26
N ILE A 35 -10.97 1.44 2.88
CA ILE A 35 -11.31 1.67 4.29
C ILE A 35 -10.13 1.27 5.19
N ARG A 36 -9.50 0.13 4.88
CA ARG A 36 -8.31 -0.34 5.60
C ARG A 36 -7.06 0.49 5.30
N GLY A 37 -7.03 1.19 4.16
CA GLY A 37 -5.91 2.02 3.74
C GLY A 37 -5.78 3.34 4.50
N VAL A 38 -6.89 3.90 5.02
CA VAL A 38 -6.90 5.16 5.78
C VAL A 38 -5.96 5.14 6.99
N PRO A 39 -6.08 4.20 7.95
CA PRO A 39 -5.18 4.18 9.12
C PRO A 39 -3.71 3.95 8.73
N VAL A 40 -3.45 3.24 7.62
CA VAL A 40 -2.08 3.07 7.10
C VAL A 40 -1.53 4.39 6.58
N ALA A 41 -2.33 5.15 5.82
CA ALA A 41 -1.91 6.45 5.29
C ALA A 41 -1.62 7.46 6.40
N GLU A 42 -2.45 7.50 7.45
CA GLU A 42 -2.25 8.35 8.63
C GLU A 42 -0.92 8.04 9.32
N ALA A 43 -0.65 6.76 9.60
CA ALA A 43 0.61 6.34 10.22
C ALA A 43 1.82 6.70 9.35
N MET A 44 1.73 6.46 8.04
CA MET A 44 2.80 6.80 7.10
C MET A 44 3.06 8.31 7.05
N MET A 45 2.03 9.14 7.12
CA MET A 45 2.19 10.60 7.21
C MET A 45 2.93 11.01 8.48
N SER A 46 2.59 10.44 9.64
CA SER A 46 3.32 10.71 10.89
C SER A 46 4.80 10.33 10.81
N LEU A 47 5.12 9.19 10.19
CA LEU A 47 6.51 8.74 10.00
C LEU A 47 7.29 9.69 9.09
N VAL A 48 6.70 10.14 7.98
CA VAL A 48 7.34 11.09 7.06
C VAL A 48 7.61 12.42 7.76
N LEU A 49 6.64 12.94 8.52
CA LEU A 49 6.82 14.18 9.28
C LEU A 49 7.92 14.06 10.35
N ALA A 50 7.98 12.93 11.05
CA ALA A 50 9.03 12.66 12.03
C ALA A 50 10.41 12.59 11.38
N ASP A 51 10.54 11.92 10.23
CA ASP A 51 11.79 11.86 9.46
C ASP A 51 12.24 13.25 9.00
N LEU A 52 11.32 14.05 8.44
CA LEU A 52 11.61 15.42 8.02
C LEU A 52 12.08 16.29 9.20
N LEU A 53 11.45 16.16 10.37
CA LEU A 53 11.87 16.87 11.58
C LEU A 53 13.28 16.46 12.01
N MET A 54 13.60 15.16 12.02
CA MET A 54 14.93 14.67 12.38
C MET A 54 16.00 15.14 11.40
N ARG A 55 15.71 15.12 10.09
CA ARG A 55 16.62 15.63 9.05
C ARG A 55 16.87 17.12 9.19
N HIS A 56 15.81 17.90 9.42
CA HIS A 56 15.94 19.33 9.64
C HIS A 56 16.82 19.63 10.87
N LYS A 57 16.64 18.88 11.96
CA LYS A 57 17.52 18.98 13.13
C LYS A 57 18.98 18.63 12.78
N ALA A 58 19.21 17.52 12.09
CA ALA A 58 20.58 17.12 11.73
C ALA A 58 21.29 18.13 10.80
N GLN A 59 20.56 18.86 9.95
CA GLN A 59 21.11 19.81 8.99
C GLN A 59 21.21 21.24 9.51
N CYS A 60 20.23 21.68 10.31
CA CYS A 60 20.11 23.06 10.76
C CYS A 60 20.43 23.25 12.25
N SER A 61 20.43 22.18 13.06
CA SER A 61 20.86 22.23 14.47
C SER A 61 22.38 22.10 14.56
N PHE A 62 23.07 23.10 14.03
CA PHE A 62 24.45 23.46 14.39
C PHE A 62 24.47 24.93 14.84
N ASP A 63 23.45 25.36 15.57
CA ASP A 63 23.55 26.59 16.36
C ASP A 63 22.55 26.57 17.53
N LEU A 64 23.11 26.39 18.72
CA LEU A 64 22.54 26.74 20.02
C LEU A 64 23.74 26.83 20.96
N SER A 65 24.52 27.89 20.75
CA SER A 65 25.25 28.54 21.84
C SER A 65 24.27 29.22 22.79
#